data_AF-A0A9E5E2L7-F1
#
_entry.id   AF-A0A9E5E2L7-F1
#
_cell.length_a   1.000
_cell.length_b   1.000
_cell.length_c   1.000
_cell.angle_alpha   90.00
_cell.angle_beta   90.00
_cell.angle_gamma   90.00
#
_symmetry.space_group_name_H-M   'P 1'
#
loop_
_entity.id
_entity.type
_entity.pdbx_description
1 polymer ?
#
loop_
_entity_poly.entity_id
_entity_poly.type
_entity_poly.pdbx_seq_one_letter_code
_entity_poly.pdbx_strand_id
1 'polypeptide(L)'
;MRPPRKLSLDPLGPPRPTLHRMLTAKRSKLEKIRPLLRRDLPFRETESCFNFLDAALAEKHGVVETENVSQHSYDPYALRIINQFPEGLILDCGAGKRAEYLTNVVNFEIVPYDTTDVVGVAEELPFADASFDGVVCLNVLEHVKNPFQAAKEISRVLKPGAQLYCVVPFLQLRHGFPNHYYNMTAEGLKNLFDPYLKIDSQEVIASGLPIWSLWLLIMHWAAGLPEPTKSEFLNLKLSDLMHHPVAIMNQDFVTKLSADKNFELASTTALFATKPPAN
;
A
#
# COMPACT_ATOMS: atom_id res chain seq x y z
N MET A 1 -22.17 -1.99 -37.47
CA MET A 1 -21.64 -2.07 -36.08
C MET A 1 -20.39 -2.94 -36.11
N ARG A 2 -19.23 -2.40 -35.74
CA ARG A 2 -17.99 -3.18 -35.64
C ARG A 2 -17.97 -3.92 -34.30
N PRO A 3 -17.48 -5.17 -34.23
CA PRO A 3 -17.40 -5.91 -32.97
C PRO A 3 -16.34 -5.27 -32.06
N PRO A 4 -16.45 -5.46 -30.73
CA PRO A 4 -15.48 -4.91 -29.78
C PRO A 4 -14.11 -5.58 -29.97
N ARG A 5 -13.04 -4.78 -29.95
CA ARG A 5 -11.66 -5.28 -29.93
C ARG A 5 -11.44 -6.05 -28.64
N LYS A 6 -11.03 -7.32 -28.74
CA LYS A 6 -10.49 -8.08 -27.60
C LYS A 6 -9.24 -7.33 -27.10
N LEU A 7 -9.21 -6.95 -25.82
CA LEU A 7 -7.95 -6.63 -25.15
C LEU A 7 -7.12 -7.93 -25.12
N SER A 8 -6.02 -7.96 -25.87
CA SER A 8 -4.98 -8.97 -25.70
C SER A 8 -4.20 -8.62 -24.43
N LEU A 9 -4.41 -9.41 -23.37
CA LEU A 9 -3.45 -9.49 -22.27
C LEU A 9 -2.26 -10.31 -22.80
N ASP A 10 -1.25 -9.65 -23.35
CA ASP A 10 0.02 -10.29 -23.66
C ASP A 10 0.76 -10.58 -22.34
N PRO A 11 1.17 -11.83 -22.04
CA PRO A 11 1.82 -12.17 -20.77
C PRO A 11 3.35 -11.99 -20.83
N LEU A 12 3.88 -11.26 -21.80
CA LEU A 12 5.33 -11.14 -22.01
C LEU A 12 5.78 -9.71 -21.79
N GLY A 13 5.90 -9.35 -20.51
CA GLY A 13 6.79 -8.25 -20.10
C GLY A 13 8.23 -8.53 -20.56
N PRO A 14 9.10 -7.50 -20.58
CA PRO A 14 10.49 -7.65 -20.97
C PRO A 14 11.18 -8.79 -20.19
N PRO A 15 12.17 -9.47 -20.78
CA PRO A 15 12.88 -10.56 -20.12
C PRO A 15 13.46 -10.09 -18.79
N ARG A 16 13.21 -10.85 -17.71
CA ARG A 16 13.75 -10.55 -16.38
C ARG A 16 15.28 -10.40 -16.48
N PRO A 17 15.88 -9.35 -15.90
CA PRO A 17 17.32 -9.20 -15.87
C PRO A 17 17.99 -10.43 -15.27
N THR A 18 19.15 -10.84 -15.80
CA THR A 18 19.96 -11.84 -15.11
C THR A 18 20.35 -11.34 -13.72
N LEU A 19 20.47 -12.23 -12.73
CA LEU A 19 20.80 -11.89 -11.34
C LEU A 19 22.06 -10.99 -11.26
N HIS A 20 23.06 -11.27 -12.11
CA HIS A 20 24.27 -10.45 -12.21
C HIS A 20 23.99 -9.01 -12.69
N ARG A 21 23.14 -8.84 -13.72
CA ARG A 21 22.78 -7.51 -14.23
C ARG A 21 22.02 -6.68 -13.18
N MET A 22 21.16 -7.34 -12.40
CA MET A 22 20.45 -6.71 -11.29
C MET A 22 21.41 -6.23 -10.19
N LEU A 23 22.37 -7.07 -9.78
CA LEU A 23 23.35 -6.72 -8.74
C LEU A 23 24.23 -5.52 -9.16
N THR A 24 24.66 -5.46 -10.42
CA THR A 24 25.44 -4.32 -10.93
C THR A 24 24.61 -3.03 -10.96
N ALA A 25 23.38 -3.09 -11.46
CA ALA A 25 22.44 -1.97 -11.43
C ALA A 25 22.18 -1.48 -10.00
N LYS A 26 22.07 -2.43 -9.07
CA LYS A 26 21.81 -2.16 -7.66
C LYS A 26 22.97 -1.45 -6.98
N ARG A 27 24.21 -1.93 -7.15
CA ARG A 27 25.40 -1.23 -6.65
C ARG A 27 25.49 0.21 -7.17
N SER A 28 25.26 0.41 -8.47
CA SER A 28 25.27 1.75 -9.05
C SER A 28 24.20 2.67 -8.44
N LYS A 29 23.01 2.13 -8.14
CA LYS A 29 21.94 2.90 -7.50
C LYS A 29 22.24 3.21 -6.04
N LEU A 30 22.80 2.26 -5.27
CA LEU A 30 23.20 2.50 -3.88
C LEU A 30 24.23 3.63 -3.75
N GLU A 31 25.18 3.74 -4.68
CA GLU A 31 26.12 4.87 -4.71
C GLU A 31 25.45 6.21 -4.99
N LYS A 32 24.37 6.24 -5.79
CA LYS A 32 23.54 7.45 -5.99
C LYS A 32 22.71 7.80 -4.74
N ILE A 33 22.25 6.79 -3.99
CA ILE A 33 21.43 6.97 -2.78
C ILE A 33 22.27 7.44 -1.60
N ARG A 34 23.49 6.92 -1.43
CA ARG A 34 24.36 7.19 -0.28
C ARG A 34 24.48 8.68 0.11
N PRO A 35 24.71 9.64 -0.80
CA PRO A 35 24.80 11.05 -0.43
C PRO A 35 23.47 11.66 0.04
N LEU A 36 22.34 11.02 -0.26
CA LEU A 36 21.01 11.45 0.15
C LEU A 36 20.64 10.95 1.55
N LEU A 37 21.40 10.01 2.12
CA LEU A 37 21.07 9.44 3.43
C LEU A 37 21.35 10.43 4.57
N ARG A 38 20.43 10.47 5.54
CA ARG A 38 20.63 11.17 6.81
C ARG A 38 21.74 10.50 7.61
N ARG A 39 22.77 11.27 7.95
CA ARG A 39 23.95 10.78 8.70
C ARG A 39 23.74 10.74 10.20
N ASP A 40 22.69 11.39 10.69
CA ASP A 40 22.31 11.44 12.09
C ASP A 40 21.51 10.22 12.54
N LEU A 41 21.06 9.38 11.60
CA LEU A 41 20.36 8.14 11.88
C LEU A 41 21.31 6.93 11.79
N PRO A 42 21.29 6.01 12.77
CA PRO A 42 22.09 4.79 12.70
C PRO A 42 21.52 3.85 11.62
N PHE A 43 22.41 3.17 10.89
CA PHE A 43 22.02 2.12 9.97
C PHE A 43 23.11 1.06 9.84
N ARG A 44 22.71 -0.12 9.35
CA ARG A 44 23.62 -1.17 8.91
C ARG A 44 23.65 -1.21 7.39
N GLU A 45 24.83 -1.19 6.80
CA GLU A 45 24.99 -1.38 5.37
C GLU A 45 25.22 -2.86 5.05
N THR A 46 24.56 -3.34 4.01
CA THR A 46 24.79 -4.67 3.43
C THR A 46 25.18 -4.51 1.96
N GLU A 47 25.59 -5.60 1.30
CA GLU A 47 25.88 -5.55 -0.14
C GLU A 47 24.68 -5.14 -1.02
N SER A 48 23.46 -5.26 -0.49
CA SER A 48 22.22 -5.05 -1.22
C SER A 48 21.39 -3.86 -0.74
N CYS A 49 21.54 -3.39 0.50
CA CYS A 49 20.72 -2.28 1.00
C CYS A 49 21.33 -1.54 2.19
N PHE A 50 20.79 -0.35 2.45
CA PHE A 50 20.97 0.37 3.71
C PHE A 50 19.80 0.06 4.65
N ASN A 51 20.07 -0.50 5.84
CA ASN A 51 19.04 -0.89 6.79
C ASN A 51 19.01 0.05 8.01
N PHE A 52 18.01 0.91 8.06
CA PHE A 52 17.70 1.84 9.16
C PHE A 52 16.67 1.27 10.15
N LEU A 53 16.13 0.07 9.89
CA LEU A 53 15.17 -0.59 10.77
C LEU A 53 15.90 -1.50 11.77
N ASP A 54 16.15 -0.96 12.96
CA ASP A 54 16.60 -1.75 14.10
C ASP A 54 15.41 -2.33 14.90
N ALA A 55 15.71 -3.18 15.88
CA ALA A 55 14.69 -3.85 16.68
C ALA A 55 13.83 -2.87 17.51
N ALA A 56 14.41 -1.76 17.99
CA ALA A 56 13.70 -0.78 18.79
C ALA A 56 12.73 0.03 17.92
N LEU A 57 13.14 0.41 16.72
CA LEU A 57 12.29 1.09 15.74
C LEU A 57 11.18 0.16 15.24
N ALA A 58 11.51 -1.10 14.98
CA ALA A 58 10.53 -2.11 14.60
C ALA A 58 9.44 -2.28 15.68
N GLU A 59 9.84 -2.44 16.95
CA GLU A 59 8.90 -2.54 18.08
C GLU A 59 8.02 -1.30 18.21
N LYS A 60 8.62 -0.10 18.18
CA LYS A 60 7.91 1.19 18.29
C LYS A 60 6.80 1.34 17.23
N HIS A 61 7.08 0.90 16.01
CA HIS A 61 6.15 1.01 14.88
C HIS A 61 5.30 -0.25 14.64
N GLY A 62 5.48 -1.30 15.47
CA GLY A 62 4.73 -2.55 15.34
C GLY A 62 5.08 -3.33 14.08
N VAL A 63 6.31 -3.17 13.57
CA VAL A 63 6.84 -3.96 12.46
C VAL A 63 7.27 -5.31 13.01
N VAL A 64 6.72 -6.38 12.43
CA VAL A 64 7.06 -7.76 12.80
C VAL A 64 7.59 -8.48 11.57
N GLU A 65 8.42 -9.49 11.79
CA GLU A 65 8.90 -10.36 10.72
C GLU A 65 7.73 -11.06 10.04
N THR A 66 7.78 -11.16 8.72
CA THR A 66 6.69 -11.73 7.92
C THR A 66 7.20 -12.49 6.72
N GLU A 67 6.52 -13.60 6.42
CA GLU A 67 6.68 -14.34 5.16
C GLU A 67 5.75 -13.80 4.05
N ASN A 68 4.85 -12.87 4.37
CA ASN A 68 3.95 -12.30 3.38
C ASN A 68 4.74 -11.42 2.41
N VAL A 69 4.56 -11.69 1.11
CA VAL A 69 5.19 -10.93 0.04
C VAL A 69 4.14 -10.07 -0.63
N SER A 70 4.22 -8.75 -0.41
CA SER A 70 3.47 -7.78 -1.20
C SER A 70 4.20 -7.55 -2.52
N GLN A 71 3.55 -7.82 -3.65
CA GLN A 71 4.15 -7.68 -4.97
C GLN A 71 3.12 -7.17 -5.98
N HIS A 72 3.33 -5.94 -6.45
CA HIS A 72 2.46 -5.28 -7.41
C HIS A 72 3.27 -4.57 -8.51
N SER A 73 2.66 -4.45 -9.69
CA SER A 73 3.20 -3.63 -10.78
C SER A 73 2.87 -2.16 -10.57
N TYR A 74 3.66 -1.27 -11.19
CA TYR A 74 3.30 0.15 -11.27
C TYR A 74 2.11 0.36 -12.20
N ASP A 75 1.18 1.20 -11.78
CA ASP A 75 0.09 1.66 -12.64
C ASP A 75 0.57 2.77 -13.61
N PRO A 76 -0.25 3.16 -14.61
CA PRO A 76 0.13 4.19 -15.58
C PRO A 76 0.45 5.57 -14.98
N TYR A 77 -0.07 5.91 -13.80
CA TYR A 77 0.19 7.20 -13.15
C TYR A 77 1.56 7.17 -12.46
N ALA A 78 1.88 6.10 -11.74
CA ALA A 78 3.21 5.86 -11.18
C ALA A 78 4.27 5.83 -12.29
N LEU A 79 4.01 5.09 -13.38
CA LEU A 79 4.92 5.04 -14.54
C LEU A 79 5.11 6.42 -15.20
N ARG A 80 4.11 7.31 -15.16
CA ARG A 80 4.26 8.67 -15.71
C ARG A 80 5.30 9.46 -14.93
N ILE A 81 5.24 9.44 -13.60
CA ILE A 81 6.23 10.11 -12.74
C ILE A 81 7.61 9.48 -12.94
N ILE A 82 7.68 8.14 -12.95
CA ILE A 82 8.94 7.41 -13.13
C ILE A 82 9.62 7.75 -14.46
N ASN A 83 8.86 7.76 -15.56
CA ASN A 83 9.40 7.99 -16.89
C ASN A 83 9.70 9.46 -17.19
N GLN A 84 9.16 10.40 -16.41
CA GLN A 84 9.48 11.82 -16.53
C GLN A 84 10.92 12.13 -16.11
N PHE A 85 11.51 11.30 -15.23
CA PHE A 85 12.85 11.51 -14.68
C PHE A 85 13.75 10.28 -14.86
N PRO A 86 14.14 9.93 -16.10
CA PRO A 86 14.98 8.75 -16.37
C PRO A 86 16.36 8.84 -15.71
N GLU A 87 16.92 10.05 -15.58
CA GLU A 87 18.20 10.31 -14.91
C GLU A 87 18.04 10.79 -13.45
N GLY A 88 16.81 11.04 -13.01
CA GLY A 88 16.50 11.47 -11.64
C GLY A 88 16.35 10.30 -10.68
N LEU A 89 15.90 10.59 -9.47
CA LEU A 89 15.58 9.57 -8.46
C LEU A 89 14.15 9.73 -7.98
N ILE A 90 13.38 8.65 -8.10
CA ILE A 90 12.02 8.53 -7.60
C ILE A 90 12.03 7.64 -6.37
N LEU A 91 11.38 8.04 -5.30
CA LEU A 91 11.17 7.18 -4.14
C LEU A 91 9.91 6.36 -4.35
N ASP A 92 10.02 5.05 -4.25
CA ASP A 92 8.89 4.14 -4.08
C ASP A 92 8.79 3.80 -2.59
N CYS A 93 7.89 4.50 -1.88
CA CYS A 93 7.76 4.45 -0.43
C CYS A 93 6.76 3.35 -0.05
N GLY A 94 7.28 2.19 0.37
CA GLY A 94 6.53 0.95 0.57
C GLY A 94 6.44 0.15 -0.73
N ALA A 95 7.61 -0.16 -1.30
CA ALA A 95 7.73 -0.76 -2.64
C ALA A 95 7.19 -2.19 -2.75
N GLY A 96 7.11 -2.91 -1.62
CA GLY A 96 7.02 -4.35 -1.61
C GLY A 96 8.17 -5.01 -2.36
N LYS A 97 7.94 -6.23 -2.84
CA LYS A 97 8.85 -6.94 -3.73
C LYS A 97 8.52 -6.60 -5.19
N ARG A 98 9.34 -5.81 -5.85
CA ARG A 98 9.13 -5.43 -7.26
C ARG A 98 9.56 -6.57 -8.20
N ALA A 99 8.74 -6.84 -9.22
CA ALA A 99 9.06 -7.83 -10.25
C ALA A 99 10.18 -7.34 -11.20
N GLU A 100 10.23 -6.03 -11.41
CA GLU A 100 11.21 -5.35 -12.25
C GLU A 100 12.01 -4.35 -11.39
N TYR A 101 13.33 -4.37 -11.54
CA TYR A 101 14.23 -3.49 -10.81
C TYR A 101 14.60 -2.29 -11.69
N LEU A 102 13.99 -1.13 -11.41
CA LEU A 102 14.25 0.11 -12.13
C LEU A 102 15.44 0.87 -11.51
N THR A 103 16.34 1.36 -12.35
CA THR A 103 17.59 2.01 -11.93
C THR A 103 17.41 3.42 -11.38
N ASN A 104 16.30 4.07 -11.70
CA ASN A 104 15.96 5.42 -11.24
C ASN A 104 14.91 5.44 -10.12
N VAL A 105 14.43 4.27 -9.68
CA VAL A 105 13.46 4.16 -8.58
C VAL A 105 14.15 3.56 -7.36
N VAL A 106 14.15 4.28 -6.25
CA VAL A 106 14.66 3.83 -4.95
C VAL A 106 13.54 3.09 -4.23
N ASN A 107 13.70 1.77 -4.07
CA ASN A 107 12.73 0.93 -3.41
C ASN A 107 12.95 0.99 -1.90
N PHE A 108 12.04 1.64 -1.18
CA PHE A 108 12.03 1.76 0.26
C PHE A 108 10.97 0.83 0.85
N GLU A 109 11.34 0.00 1.82
CA GLU A 109 10.46 -1.06 2.34
C GLU A 109 10.83 -1.45 3.78
N ILE A 110 9.88 -1.96 4.58
CA ILE A 110 10.18 -2.51 5.92
C ILE A 110 10.82 -3.91 5.86
N VAL A 111 10.70 -4.61 4.72
CA VAL A 111 11.27 -5.93 4.46
C VAL A 111 12.46 -5.85 3.49
N PRO A 112 13.61 -6.49 3.80
CA PRO A 112 14.81 -6.49 2.96
C PRO A 112 14.70 -7.49 1.79
N TYR A 113 13.74 -7.30 0.89
CA TYR A 113 13.68 -8.09 -0.34
C TYR A 113 14.93 -7.90 -1.20
N ASP A 114 15.17 -8.83 -2.13
CA ASP A 114 16.24 -8.74 -3.13
C ASP A 114 16.17 -7.47 -3.99
N THR A 115 14.99 -6.85 -4.09
CA THR A 115 14.76 -5.57 -4.78
C THR A 115 14.77 -4.34 -3.88
N THR A 116 14.78 -4.48 -2.54
CA THR A 116 14.79 -3.35 -1.59
C THR A 116 16.15 -2.68 -1.52
N ASP A 117 16.21 -1.36 -1.63
CA ASP A 117 17.47 -0.59 -1.57
C ASP A 117 17.70 0.05 -0.21
N VAL A 118 16.62 0.47 0.45
CA VAL A 118 16.65 1.08 1.77
C VAL A 118 15.55 0.46 2.62
N VAL A 119 15.91 -0.01 3.81
CA VAL A 119 14.98 -0.58 4.78
C VAL A 119 14.71 0.44 5.88
N GLY A 120 13.45 0.68 6.20
CA GLY A 120 13.04 1.65 7.22
C GLY A 120 11.53 1.80 7.34
N VAL A 121 11.07 2.74 8.17
CA VAL A 121 9.64 3.09 8.35
C VAL A 121 9.31 4.44 7.71
N ALA A 122 8.12 4.59 7.15
CA ALA A 122 7.73 5.80 6.43
C ALA A 122 7.60 7.03 7.36
N GLU A 123 7.36 6.81 8.66
CA GLU A 123 7.30 7.89 9.67
C GLU A 123 8.67 8.53 9.98
N GLU A 124 9.78 7.91 9.56
CA GLU A 124 11.14 8.42 9.73
C GLU A 124 11.98 8.07 8.50
N LEU A 125 11.77 8.81 7.41
CA LEU A 125 12.47 8.53 6.16
C LEU A 125 13.96 8.89 6.31
N PRO A 126 14.88 7.97 5.99
CA PRO A 126 16.30 8.16 6.22
C PRO A 126 16.99 9.00 5.14
N PHE A 127 16.25 9.88 4.48
CA PHE A 127 16.73 10.72 3.39
C PHE A 127 16.76 12.19 3.81
N ALA A 128 17.70 12.95 3.26
CA ALA A 128 17.79 14.39 3.41
C ALA A 128 16.59 15.10 2.75
N ASP A 129 16.36 16.34 3.14
CA ASP A 129 15.32 17.17 2.54
C ASP A 129 15.55 17.33 1.03
N ALA A 130 14.47 17.45 0.26
CA ALA A 130 14.54 17.70 -1.19
C ALA A 130 15.47 16.74 -1.97
N SER A 131 15.40 15.44 -1.65
CA SER A 131 16.23 14.41 -2.27
C SER A 131 15.67 13.85 -3.58
N PHE A 132 14.34 13.79 -3.75
CA PHE A 132 13.69 13.05 -4.83
C PHE A 132 12.98 13.93 -5.84
N ASP A 133 13.05 13.54 -7.11
CA ASP A 133 12.37 14.18 -8.25
C ASP A 133 10.89 13.76 -8.34
N GLY A 134 10.49 12.74 -7.59
CA GLY A 134 9.11 12.35 -7.35
C GLY A 134 9.00 11.25 -6.31
N VAL A 135 7.79 11.06 -5.77
CA VAL A 135 7.48 9.97 -4.83
C VAL A 135 6.24 9.23 -5.31
N VAL A 136 6.28 7.90 -5.29
CA VAL A 136 5.11 7.04 -5.39
C VAL A 136 4.90 6.31 -4.07
N CYS A 137 3.66 6.25 -3.60
CA CYS A 137 3.29 5.60 -2.34
C CYS A 137 1.95 4.89 -2.51
N LEU A 138 1.98 3.58 -2.76
CA LEU A 138 0.85 2.83 -3.32
C LEU A 138 0.35 1.76 -2.34
N ASN A 139 -0.79 1.99 -1.71
CA ASN A 139 -1.40 1.10 -0.71
C ASN A 139 -0.45 0.82 0.47
N VAL A 140 -0.03 1.90 1.13
CA VAL A 140 0.97 1.88 2.22
C VAL A 140 0.48 2.62 3.45
N LEU A 141 -0.05 3.84 3.30
CA LEU A 141 -0.37 4.70 4.45
C LEU A 141 -1.50 4.14 5.33
N GLU A 142 -2.35 3.26 4.80
CA GLU A 142 -3.33 2.48 5.57
C GLU A 142 -2.69 1.51 6.57
N HIS A 143 -1.46 1.08 6.29
CA HIS A 143 -0.68 0.15 7.12
C HIS A 143 0.28 0.89 8.07
N VAL A 144 0.37 2.21 7.96
CA VAL A 144 1.23 3.07 8.78
C VAL A 144 0.47 3.51 10.03
N LYS A 145 1.07 3.35 11.21
CA LYS A 145 0.44 3.69 12.49
C LYS A 145 0.23 5.20 12.68
N ASN A 146 1.14 6.03 12.17
CA ASN A 146 1.00 7.48 12.14
C ASN A 146 1.15 8.02 10.71
N PRO A 147 0.06 7.99 9.90
CA PRO A 147 0.12 8.39 8.51
C PRO A 147 0.38 9.89 8.33
N PHE A 148 0.06 10.73 9.33
CA PHE A 148 0.36 12.16 9.29
C PHE A 148 1.87 12.43 9.34
N GLN A 149 2.58 11.70 10.19
CA GLN A 149 4.03 11.80 10.27
C GLN A 149 4.71 11.26 8.99
N ALA A 150 4.22 10.15 8.44
CA ALA A 150 4.71 9.64 7.17
C ALA A 150 4.47 10.62 6.00
N ALA A 151 3.27 11.22 5.92
CA ALA A 151 2.97 12.22 4.90
C ALA A 151 3.87 13.46 4.99
N LYS A 152 4.21 13.89 6.21
CA LYS A 152 5.19 14.96 6.45
C LYS A 152 6.58 14.59 5.93
N GLU A 153 7.06 13.38 6.23
CA GLU A 153 8.37 12.90 5.76
C GLU A 153 8.41 12.76 4.24
N ILE A 154 7.36 12.17 3.63
CA ILE A 154 7.21 12.07 2.17
C ILE A 154 7.27 13.46 1.53
N SER A 155 6.59 14.44 2.12
CA SER A 155 6.60 15.82 1.62
C SER A 155 7.97 16.49 1.79
N ARG A 156 8.68 16.21 2.89
CA ARG A 156 10.02 16.75 3.19
C ARG A 156 11.07 16.28 2.18
N VAL A 157 11.02 15.02 1.77
CA VAL A 157 12.03 14.44 0.86
C VAL A 157 11.80 14.79 -0.62
N LEU A 158 10.63 15.33 -0.97
CA LEU A 158 10.35 15.84 -2.32
C LEU A 158 11.13 17.12 -2.60
N LYS A 159 11.76 17.21 -3.77
CA LYS A 159 12.32 18.46 -4.28
C LYS A 159 11.20 19.49 -4.52
N PRO A 160 11.48 20.80 -4.44
CA PRO A 160 10.53 21.81 -4.87
C PRO A 160 10.05 21.56 -6.31
N GLY A 161 8.73 21.48 -6.51
CA GLY A 161 8.12 21.19 -7.81
C GLY A 161 8.06 19.71 -8.21
N ALA A 162 8.60 18.79 -7.40
CA ALA A 162 8.44 17.35 -7.60
C ALA A 162 7.01 16.89 -7.30
N GLN A 163 6.62 15.77 -7.90
CA GLN A 163 5.25 15.25 -7.79
C GLN A 163 5.16 14.06 -6.83
N LEU A 164 4.05 14.02 -6.10
CA LEU A 164 3.60 12.85 -5.34
C LEU A 164 2.46 12.17 -6.10
N TYR A 165 2.52 10.85 -6.21
CA TYR A 165 1.36 10.02 -6.48
C TYR A 165 1.14 9.05 -5.32
N CYS A 166 0.00 9.20 -4.65
CA CYS A 166 -0.35 8.41 -3.47
C CYS A 166 -1.71 7.76 -3.65
N VAL A 167 -1.79 6.47 -3.31
CA VAL A 167 -3.01 5.67 -3.39
C VAL A 167 -3.22 4.99 -2.05
N VAL A 168 -4.45 5.06 -1.53
CA VAL A 168 -4.90 4.41 -0.30
C VAL A 168 -6.30 3.84 -0.50
N PRO A 169 -6.66 2.75 0.21
CA PRO A 169 -7.98 2.15 0.14
C PRO A 169 -9.02 2.96 0.93
N PHE A 170 -10.28 2.91 0.47
CA PHE A 170 -11.44 3.42 1.20
C PHE A 170 -12.44 2.30 1.55
N LEU A 171 -13.19 1.80 0.57
CA LEU A 171 -14.17 0.72 0.77
C LEU A 171 -13.55 -0.65 0.49
N GLN A 172 -12.36 -0.90 1.04
CA GLN A 172 -11.73 -2.22 0.98
C GLN A 172 -11.88 -2.95 2.31
N LEU A 173 -11.91 -4.27 2.24
CA LEU A 173 -11.93 -5.16 3.40
C LEU A 173 -10.64 -4.98 4.21
N ARG A 174 -10.66 -5.32 5.50
CA ARG A 174 -9.42 -5.37 6.28
C ARG A 174 -8.46 -6.37 5.63
N HIS A 175 -7.25 -5.94 5.31
CA HIS A 175 -6.25 -6.73 4.58
C HIS A 175 -4.82 -6.39 5.02
N GLY A 176 -3.83 -7.06 4.45
CA GLY A 176 -2.41 -6.78 4.68
C GLY A 176 -1.87 -7.32 6.01
N PHE A 177 -0.55 -7.27 6.15
CA PHE A 177 0.19 -7.77 7.32
C PHE A 177 1.35 -6.83 7.65
N PRO A 178 1.63 -6.52 8.93
CA PRO A 178 0.92 -7.04 10.10
C PRO A 178 -0.41 -6.35 10.40
N ASN A 179 -0.58 -5.08 10.02
CA ASN A 179 -1.71 -4.27 10.46
C ASN A 179 -2.27 -3.41 9.33
N HIS A 180 -3.58 -3.17 9.35
CA HIS A 180 -4.27 -2.19 8.52
C HIS A 180 -5.10 -1.32 9.46
N TYR A 181 -4.64 -0.08 9.61
CA TYR A 181 -5.15 0.89 10.58
C TYR A 181 -6.23 1.80 9.99
N TYR A 182 -6.13 2.17 8.71
CA TYR A 182 -6.95 3.23 8.13
C TYR A 182 -7.50 2.89 6.75
N ASN A 183 -8.82 2.88 6.62
CA ASN A 183 -9.49 3.08 5.34
C ASN A 183 -9.77 4.58 5.17
N MET A 184 -9.11 5.22 4.22
CA MET A 184 -9.13 6.68 4.09
C MET A 184 -10.16 7.11 3.03
N THR A 185 -11.00 8.10 3.37
CA THR A 185 -11.79 8.81 2.35
C THR A 185 -10.88 9.70 1.48
N ALA A 186 -11.43 10.29 0.42
CA ALA A 186 -10.72 11.28 -0.39
C ALA A 186 -10.26 12.47 0.47
N GLU A 187 -11.12 12.97 1.36
CA GLU A 187 -10.81 14.05 2.30
C GLU A 187 -9.75 13.63 3.32
N GLY A 188 -9.81 12.38 3.80
CA GLY A 188 -8.80 11.82 4.70
C GLY A 188 -7.41 11.82 4.06
N LEU A 189 -7.29 11.32 2.83
CA LEU A 189 -6.04 11.36 2.07
C LEU A 189 -5.58 12.80 1.82
N LYS A 190 -6.48 13.69 1.40
CA LYS A 190 -6.17 15.10 1.16
C LYS A 190 -5.61 15.76 2.43
N ASN A 191 -6.24 15.51 3.57
CA ASN A 191 -5.87 16.10 4.86
C ASN A 191 -4.45 15.74 5.31
N LEU A 192 -3.91 14.59 4.89
CA LEU A 192 -2.52 14.22 5.19
C LEU A 192 -1.51 15.15 4.50
N PHE A 193 -1.81 15.63 3.30
CA PHE A 193 -0.86 16.34 2.43
C PHE A 193 -1.14 17.82 2.24
N ASP A 194 -2.37 18.28 2.47
CA ASP A 194 -2.78 19.70 2.32
C ASP A 194 -1.89 20.71 3.06
N PRO A 195 -1.34 20.40 4.26
CA PRO A 195 -0.43 21.32 4.95
C PRO A 195 0.93 21.51 4.27
N TYR A 196 1.32 20.62 3.36
CA TYR A 196 2.68 20.55 2.80
C TYR A 196 2.72 20.68 1.28
N LEU A 197 1.67 20.24 0.58
CA LEU A 197 1.62 20.13 -0.87
C LEU A 197 0.37 20.81 -1.43
N LYS A 198 0.50 21.41 -2.62
CA LYS A 198 -0.66 21.83 -3.42
C LYS A 198 -1.28 20.60 -4.06
N ILE A 199 -2.55 20.33 -3.75
CA ILE A 199 -3.28 19.19 -4.33
C ILE A 199 -3.87 19.61 -5.68
N ASP A 200 -3.37 19.03 -6.78
CA ASP A 200 -3.83 19.36 -8.13
C ASP A 200 -5.13 18.65 -8.53
N SER A 201 -5.29 17.37 -8.17
CA SER A 201 -6.52 16.59 -8.39
C SER A 201 -6.60 15.35 -7.47
N GLN A 202 -7.79 14.77 -7.36
CA GLN A 202 -8.05 13.45 -6.78
C GLN A 202 -9.02 12.69 -7.69
N GLU A 203 -8.69 11.45 -8.03
CA GLU A 203 -9.44 10.63 -8.99
C GLU A 203 -9.63 9.21 -8.45
N VAL A 204 -10.68 8.53 -8.91
CA VAL A 204 -10.85 7.09 -8.66
C VAL A 204 -10.20 6.32 -9.80
N ILE A 205 -9.04 5.73 -9.54
CA ILE A 205 -8.32 4.91 -10.52
C ILE A 205 -9.06 3.59 -10.81
N ALA A 206 -8.67 2.90 -11.89
CA ALA A 206 -9.37 1.69 -12.34
C ALA A 206 -9.46 0.58 -11.26
N SER A 207 -8.42 0.40 -10.44
CA SER A 207 -8.40 -0.52 -9.29
C SER A 207 -9.18 -0.02 -8.07
N GLY A 208 -9.58 1.24 -8.05
CA GLY A 208 -10.39 1.87 -7.00
C GLY A 208 -11.89 1.97 -7.33
N LEU A 209 -12.32 1.53 -8.52
CA LEU A 209 -13.74 1.60 -8.90
C LEU A 209 -14.60 0.70 -8.00
N PRO A 210 -15.85 1.09 -7.66
CA PRO A 210 -16.71 0.37 -6.71
C PRO A 210 -16.97 -1.11 -7.04
N ILE A 211 -16.82 -1.51 -8.31
CA ILE A 211 -16.94 -2.91 -8.73
C ILE A 211 -15.94 -3.83 -8.03
N TRP A 212 -14.74 -3.32 -7.71
CA TRP A 212 -13.72 -4.08 -6.97
C TRP A 212 -14.15 -4.32 -5.53
N SER A 213 -14.69 -3.30 -4.86
CA SER A 213 -15.23 -3.43 -3.50
C SER A 213 -16.39 -4.43 -3.46
N LEU A 214 -17.33 -4.35 -4.41
CA LEU A 214 -18.45 -5.28 -4.50
C LEU A 214 -17.97 -6.72 -4.72
N TRP A 215 -17.04 -6.92 -5.67
CA TRP A 215 -16.48 -8.23 -5.95
C TRP A 215 -15.75 -8.83 -4.74
N LEU A 216 -14.86 -8.06 -4.10
CA LEU A 216 -14.14 -8.49 -2.90
C LEU A 216 -15.10 -8.85 -1.76
N LEU A 217 -16.09 -7.99 -1.50
CA LEU A 217 -17.09 -8.21 -0.45
C LEU A 217 -17.84 -9.53 -0.68
N ILE A 218 -18.38 -9.76 -1.88
CA ILE A 218 -19.12 -10.99 -2.20
C ILE A 218 -18.22 -12.23 -2.09
N MET A 219 -17.02 -12.18 -2.67
CA MET A 219 -16.08 -13.31 -2.66
C MET A 219 -15.69 -13.71 -1.25
N HIS A 220 -15.30 -12.74 -0.41
CA HIS A 220 -14.84 -13.00 0.95
C HIS A 220 -15.98 -13.34 1.92
N TRP A 221 -17.17 -12.78 1.70
CA TRP A 221 -18.38 -13.17 2.42
C TRP A 221 -18.74 -14.63 2.14
N ALA A 222 -18.85 -15.00 0.86
CA ALA A 222 -19.16 -16.38 0.47
C ALA A 222 -18.10 -17.37 0.96
N ALA A 223 -16.81 -16.98 0.95
CA ALA A 223 -15.73 -17.82 1.49
C ALA A 223 -15.84 -18.06 3.00
N GLY A 224 -16.52 -17.19 3.74
CA GLY A 224 -16.75 -17.32 5.18
C GLY A 224 -17.97 -18.16 5.57
N LEU A 225 -18.76 -18.64 4.59
CA LEU A 225 -20.01 -19.36 4.85
C LEU A 225 -19.85 -20.88 4.66
N PRO A 226 -20.48 -21.70 5.53
CA PRO A 226 -20.58 -23.14 5.32
C PRO A 226 -21.66 -23.48 4.28
N GLU A 227 -21.57 -24.67 3.66
CA GLU A 227 -22.69 -25.23 2.91
C GLU A 227 -23.83 -25.68 3.83
N PRO A 228 -25.12 -25.61 3.41
CA PRO A 228 -25.61 -25.12 2.11
C PRO A 228 -25.74 -23.58 2.02
N THR A 229 -25.53 -22.87 3.14
CA THR A 229 -25.72 -21.41 3.26
C THR A 229 -24.95 -20.61 2.20
N LYS A 230 -23.72 -21.03 1.90
CA LYS A 230 -22.90 -20.41 0.86
C LYS A 230 -23.57 -20.50 -0.51
N SER A 231 -24.05 -21.67 -0.89
CA SER A 231 -24.77 -21.87 -2.15
C SER A 231 -26.07 -21.04 -2.21
N GLU A 232 -26.81 -20.97 -1.11
CA GLU A 232 -28.02 -20.14 -1.01
C GLU A 232 -27.69 -18.65 -1.17
N PHE A 233 -26.66 -18.15 -0.47
CA PHE A 233 -26.18 -16.77 -0.59
C PHE A 233 -25.79 -16.40 -2.02
N LEU A 234 -25.06 -17.28 -2.71
CA LEU A 234 -24.64 -17.06 -4.09
C LEU A 234 -25.78 -17.09 -5.11
N ASN A 235 -26.95 -17.62 -4.74
CA ASN A 235 -28.16 -17.62 -5.56
C ASN A 235 -29.08 -16.41 -5.30
N LEU A 236 -28.77 -15.57 -4.31
CA LEU A 236 -29.53 -14.34 -4.06
C LEU A 236 -29.41 -13.38 -5.24
N LYS A 237 -30.51 -12.70 -5.55
CA LYS A 237 -30.51 -11.57 -6.47
C LYS A 237 -30.10 -10.32 -5.72
N LEU A 238 -29.50 -9.36 -6.41
CA LEU A 238 -29.21 -8.05 -5.81
C LEU A 238 -30.46 -7.39 -5.22
N SER A 239 -31.63 -7.60 -5.83
CA SER A 239 -32.92 -7.12 -5.30
C SER A 239 -33.22 -7.63 -3.89
N ASP A 240 -32.77 -8.84 -3.56
CA ASP A 240 -33.04 -9.48 -2.27
C ASP A 240 -32.20 -8.85 -1.14
N LEU A 241 -31.14 -8.11 -1.50
CA LEU A 241 -30.26 -7.37 -0.60
C LEU A 241 -30.59 -5.86 -0.50
N MET A 242 -31.58 -5.37 -1.25
CA MET A 242 -31.98 -3.95 -1.24
C MET A 242 -32.93 -3.58 -0.09
N HIS A 243 -33.35 -4.57 0.72
CA HIS A 243 -34.15 -4.32 1.91
C HIS A 243 -33.33 -3.59 2.99
N HIS A 244 -34.00 -2.87 3.88
CA HIS A 244 -33.35 -2.28 5.04
C HIS A 244 -32.61 -3.37 5.85
N PRO A 245 -31.35 -3.19 6.27
CA PRO A 245 -30.53 -4.26 6.86
C PRO A 245 -31.18 -4.98 8.05
N VAL A 246 -31.94 -4.25 8.87
CA VAL A 246 -32.70 -4.84 10.01
C VAL A 246 -33.64 -5.97 9.58
N ALA A 247 -34.21 -5.92 8.37
CA ALA A 247 -35.12 -6.96 7.87
C ALA A 247 -34.41 -8.27 7.52
N ILE A 248 -33.12 -8.21 7.22
CA ILE A 248 -32.30 -9.37 6.80
C ILE A 248 -31.21 -9.74 7.80
N MET A 249 -31.14 -9.06 8.94
CA MET A 249 -30.07 -9.24 9.94
C MET A 249 -30.04 -10.63 10.57
N ASN A 250 -31.17 -11.33 10.59
CA ASN A 250 -31.29 -12.68 11.14
C ASN A 250 -31.13 -13.79 10.08
N GLN A 251 -30.81 -13.45 8.83
CA GLN A 251 -30.61 -14.44 7.77
C GLN A 251 -29.34 -15.26 8.01
N ASP A 252 -29.35 -16.52 7.58
CA ASP A 252 -28.24 -17.45 7.79
C ASP A 252 -26.91 -16.95 7.19
N PHE A 253 -26.96 -16.27 6.04
CA PHE A 253 -25.76 -15.68 5.43
C PHE A 253 -25.17 -14.52 6.25
N VAL A 254 -25.92 -13.95 7.21
CA VAL A 254 -25.41 -12.96 8.17
C VAL A 254 -24.96 -13.66 9.45
N THR A 255 -25.80 -14.50 10.03
CA THR A 255 -25.59 -15.07 11.38
C THR A 255 -24.55 -16.20 11.43
N LYS A 256 -24.28 -16.87 10.30
CA LYS A 256 -23.29 -17.96 10.22
C LYS A 256 -21.88 -17.50 9.84
N LEU A 257 -21.64 -16.20 9.64
CA LEU A 257 -20.28 -15.68 9.51
C LEU A 257 -19.53 -15.80 10.85
N SER A 258 -18.26 -16.20 10.78
CA SER A 258 -17.40 -16.21 11.97
C SER A 258 -17.12 -14.78 12.48
N ALA A 259 -16.72 -14.66 13.74
CA ALA A 259 -16.31 -13.36 14.31
C ALA A 259 -15.17 -12.72 13.51
N ASP A 260 -14.18 -13.51 13.09
CA ASP A 260 -13.05 -13.03 12.29
C ASP A 260 -13.50 -12.49 10.93
N LYS A 261 -14.45 -13.18 10.28
CA LYS A 261 -15.03 -12.71 9.02
C LYS A 261 -15.86 -11.45 9.21
N ASN A 262 -16.58 -11.32 10.31
CA ASN A 262 -17.27 -10.08 10.66
C ASN A 262 -16.28 -8.92 10.83
N PHE A 263 -15.12 -9.12 11.46
CA PHE A 263 -14.08 -8.09 11.56
C PHE A 263 -13.41 -7.77 10.21
N GLU A 264 -13.21 -8.76 9.36
CA GLU A 264 -12.65 -8.58 8.02
C GLU A 264 -13.56 -7.75 7.10
N LEU A 265 -14.87 -8.01 7.16
CA LEU A 265 -15.91 -7.42 6.32
C LEU A 265 -16.63 -6.23 7.00
N ALA A 266 -16.17 -5.82 8.17
CA ALA A 266 -16.86 -4.85 9.01
C ALA A 266 -17.12 -3.54 8.26
N SER A 267 -18.37 -3.08 8.25
CA SER A 267 -18.69 -1.70 7.86
C SER A 267 -18.40 -0.71 8.99
N THR A 268 -18.27 -1.19 10.23
CA THR A 268 -17.95 -0.39 11.42
C THR A 268 -17.35 -1.30 12.49
N THR A 269 -16.36 -0.81 13.23
CA THR A 269 -15.85 -1.45 14.44
C THR A 269 -16.20 -0.59 15.66
N ALA A 270 -16.46 -1.23 16.79
CA ALA A 270 -16.73 -0.55 18.05
C ALA A 270 -15.66 -0.93 19.07
N LEU A 271 -15.14 0.06 19.80
CA LEU A 271 -14.19 -0.12 20.89
C LEU A 271 -14.82 0.34 22.20
N PHE A 272 -14.81 -0.55 23.19
CA PHE A 272 -15.26 -0.28 24.55
C PHE A 272 -14.03 -0.31 25.46
N ALA A 273 -13.78 0.77 26.19
CA ALA A 273 -12.62 0.89 27.07
C ALA A 273 -12.99 1.53 28.41
N THR A 274 -12.31 1.09 29.46
CA THR A 274 -12.42 1.63 30.80
C THR A 274 -11.07 2.24 31.18
N LYS A 275 -11.09 3.50 31.62
CA LYS A 275 -9.89 4.15 32.16
C LYS A 275 -9.48 3.43 33.46
N PRO A 276 -8.21 3.01 33.63
CA PRO A 276 -7.77 2.40 34.87
C PRO A 276 -7.87 3.40 36.04
N PRO A 277 -8.02 2.91 37.29
CA PRO A 277 -8.03 3.77 38.47
C PRO A 277 -6.72 4.58 38.55
N ALA A 278 -6.78 5.78 39.15
CA ALA A 278 -5.59 6.56 39.44
C ALA A 278 -4.74 5.79 40.48
N ASN A 279 -3.46 5.58 40.18
CA ASN A 279 -2.46 5.19 41.17
C ASN A 279 -2.14 6.35 42.10
#